data_AF-L0G5P5-F1
#
_entry.id   AF-L0G5P5-F1
#
_cell.length_a   1.000
_cell.length_b   1.000
_cell.length_c   1.000
_cell.angle_alpha   90.00
_cell.angle_beta   90.00
_cell.angle_gamma   90.00
#
_symmetry.space_group_name_H-M   'P 1'
#
loop_
_entity.id
_entity.type
_entity.pdbx_description
1 polymer ?
#
loop_
_entity_poly.entity_id
_entity_poly.type
_entity_poly.pdbx_seq_one_letter_code
_entity_poly.pdbx_strand_id
1 'polypeptide(L)'
;MPFELGNIKLPAAMTIIILLISTLGSGILMIYAFNRPLFFELETVKLILLATSISTPIWAFNTFLIMYFEFADNNLDEVMYVNSIVGSFVTSLVFALPTIIAFLYPYEVKYAVIAIIVLQFLFLMALIYDKKVSGSQTH
;
A
#
# COMPACT_ATOMS: atom_id res chain seq x y z
N MET A 1 6.52 -5.25 -31.86
CA MET A 1 5.58 -6.35 -31.53
C MET A 1 4.32 -5.71 -30.99
N PRO A 2 3.15 -5.91 -31.60
CA PRO A 2 1.91 -5.34 -31.11
C PRO A 2 1.59 -5.98 -29.74
N PHE A 3 1.33 -5.14 -28.74
CA PHE A 3 0.81 -5.57 -27.44
C PHE A 3 -0.60 -6.12 -27.68
N GLU A 4 -0.77 -7.44 -27.68
CA GLU A 4 -2.09 -8.06 -27.71
C GLU A 4 -2.76 -7.87 -26.35
N LEU A 5 -3.59 -6.81 -26.22
CA LEU A 5 -4.42 -6.56 -25.02
C LEU A 5 -5.39 -7.71 -24.69
N GLY A 6 -5.59 -8.66 -25.61
CA GLY A 6 -6.51 -9.80 -25.45
C GLY A 6 -6.07 -10.87 -24.44
N ASN A 7 -4.81 -10.85 -23.98
CA ASN A 7 -4.25 -11.89 -23.11
C ASN A 7 -3.90 -11.41 -21.69
N ILE A 8 -4.45 -10.27 -21.23
CA ILE A 8 -4.34 -9.94 -19.80
C ILE A 8 -5.22 -10.92 -19.03
N LYS A 9 -4.57 -11.89 -18.36
CA LYS A 9 -5.27 -12.79 -17.43
C LYS A 9 -6.05 -11.92 -16.43
N LEU A 10 -7.34 -12.22 -16.23
CA LEU A 10 -8.23 -11.47 -15.33
C LEU A 10 -7.59 -11.10 -13.97
N PRO A 11 -6.80 -11.98 -13.30
CA PRO A 11 -6.09 -11.63 -12.07
C PRO A 11 -5.11 -10.44 -12.21
N ALA A 12 -4.37 -10.36 -13.31
CA ALA A 12 -3.42 -9.27 -13.53
C ALA A 12 -4.12 -7.93 -13.73
N ALA A 13 -5.25 -7.90 -14.46
CA ALA A 13 -6.07 -6.70 -14.60
C ALA A 13 -6.62 -6.24 -13.24
N MET A 14 -7.09 -7.18 -12.40
CA MET A 14 -7.56 -6.87 -11.06
C MET A 14 -6.45 -6.34 -10.15
N THR A 15 -5.24 -6.90 -10.20
CA THR A 15 -4.09 -6.37 -9.44
C THR A 15 -3.81 -4.92 -9.80
N ILE A 16 -3.82 -4.57 -11.09
CA ILE A 16 -3.58 -3.20 -11.53
C ILE A 16 -4.66 -2.25 -10.98
N ILE A 17 -5.93 -2.66 -11.01
CA ILE A 17 -7.04 -1.85 -10.48
C ILE A 17 -6.89 -1.65 -8.96
N ILE A 18 -6.60 -2.72 -8.22
CA ILE A 18 -6.43 -2.66 -6.76
C ILE A 18 -5.20 -1.82 -6.38
N LEU A 19 -4.11 -1.94 -7.13
CA LEU A 19 -2.94 -1.10 -6.99
C LEU A 19 -3.30 0.36 -7.18
N LEU A 20 -3.98 0.70 -8.28
CA LEU A 20 -4.39 2.08 -8.57
C LEU A 20 -5.27 2.63 -7.45
N ILE A 21 -6.28 1.89 -6.99
CA ILE A 21 -7.18 2.37 -5.93
C ILE A 21 -6.43 2.56 -4.61
N SER A 22 -5.62 1.58 -4.19
CA SER A 22 -4.89 1.63 -2.92
C SER A 22 -3.81 2.70 -2.88
N THR A 23 -3.11 2.93 -4.00
CA THR A 23 -2.04 3.94 -4.09
C THR A 23 -2.60 5.34 -4.35
N LEU A 24 -3.39 5.53 -5.41
CA LEU A 24 -3.96 6.83 -5.74
C LEU A 24 -4.95 7.30 -4.68
N GLY A 25 -5.88 6.44 -4.26
CA GLY A 25 -6.90 6.80 -3.28
C GLY A 25 -6.27 7.28 -1.98
N SER A 26 -5.37 6.47 -1.42
CA SER A 26 -4.68 6.79 -0.16
C SER A 26 -3.79 8.02 -0.28
N GLY A 27 -3.03 8.15 -1.38
CA GLY A 27 -2.16 9.29 -1.61
C GLY A 27 -2.93 10.60 -1.78
N ILE A 28 -4.02 10.59 -2.55
CA ILE A 28 -4.90 11.75 -2.71
C ILE A 28 -5.52 12.14 -1.38
N LEU A 29 -6.03 11.17 -0.61
CA LEU A 29 -6.63 11.43 0.71
C LEU A 29 -5.64 12.11 1.65
N MET A 30 -4.40 11.65 1.66
CA MET A 30 -3.34 12.22 2.50
C MET A 30 -3.00 13.65 2.06
N ILE A 31 -2.83 13.92 0.76
CA ILE A 31 -2.58 15.27 0.25
C ILE A 31 -3.73 16.20 0.65
N TYR A 32 -4.97 15.76 0.45
CA TYR A 32 -6.15 16.55 0.80
C TYR A 32 -6.24 16.85 2.31
N ALA A 33 -5.91 15.89 3.17
CA ALA A 33 -5.99 16.08 4.62
C ALA A 33 -4.91 17.04 5.16
N PHE A 34 -3.67 16.94 4.65
CA PHE A 34 -2.54 17.69 5.20
C PHE A 34 -2.17 18.97 4.44
N ASN A 35 -2.57 19.09 3.16
CA ASN A 35 -2.29 20.27 2.35
C ASN A 35 -3.41 20.53 1.33
N ARG A 36 -4.57 21.00 1.83
CA ARG A 36 -5.73 21.36 0.99
C ARG A 36 -5.39 22.38 -0.12
N PRO A 37 -4.63 23.47 0.14
CA PRO A 37 -4.27 24.39 -0.94
C PRO A 37 -3.56 23.69 -2.09
N LEU A 38 -2.55 22.85 -1.79
CA LEU A 38 -1.83 22.09 -2.80
C LEU A 38 -2.75 21.14 -3.58
N PHE A 39 -3.74 20.53 -2.93
CA PHE A 39 -4.74 19.70 -3.62
C PHE A 39 -5.55 20.48 -4.67
N PHE A 40 -5.95 21.73 -4.37
CA PHE A 40 -6.75 22.54 -5.29
C PHE A 40 -5.90 23.29 -6.35
N GLU A 41 -4.64 23.54 -6.07
CA GLU A 41 -3.72 24.23 -7.00
C GLU A 41 -3.09 23.30 -8.04
N LEU A 42 -2.95 22.01 -7.73
CA LEU A 42 -2.35 21.05 -8.64
C LEU A 42 -3.32 20.63 -9.76
N GLU A 43 -2.82 20.65 -10.99
CA GLU A 43 -3.48 19.97 -12.12
C GLU A 43 -3.63 18.47 -11.83
N THR A 44 -4.71 17.86 -12.33
CA THR A 44 -5.06 16.45 -12.10
C THR A 44 -3.89 15.48 -12.33
N VAL A 45 -3.13 15.67 -13.41
CA VAL A 45 -1.97 14.80 -13.72
C VAL A 45 -0.88 14.93 -12.67
N LYS A 46 -0.58 16.15 -12.21
CA LYS A 46 0.42 16.40 -11.17
C LYS A 46 -0.02 15.82 -9.83
N LEU A 47 -1.30 15.94 -9.50
CA LEU A 47 -1.90 15.36 -8.30
C LEU A 47 -1.78 13.82 -8.30
N ILE A 48 -2.14 13.19 -9.42
CA ILE A 48 -2.02 11.72 -9.62
C ILE A 48 -0.56 11.29 -9.41
N LEU A 49 0.39 11.98 -10.05
CA LEU A 49 1.82 11.66 -9.93
C LEU A 49 2.32 11.82 -8.49
N LEU A 50 1.93 12.90 -7.81
CA LEU A 50 2.31 13.15 -6.42
C LEU A 50 1.72 12.10 -5.48
N ALA A 51 0.43 11.81 -5.59
CA ALA A 51 -0.26 10.79 -4.79
C ALA A 51 0.35 9.41 -4.97
N THR A 52 0.65 9.04 -6.22
CA THR A 52 1.31 7.77 -6.55
C THR A 52 2.73 7.73 -5.99
N SER A 53 3.50 8.82 -6.09
CA SER A 53 4.88 8.89 -5.57
C SER A 53 4.95 8.74 -4.05
N ILE A 54 3.95 9.25 -3.32
CA ILE A 54 3.88 9.12 -1.85
C ILE A 54 3.53 7.69 -1.43
N SER A 55 2.55 7.07 -2.11
CA SER A 55 1.95 5.81 -1.68
C SER A 55 2.66 4.56 -2.21
N THR A 56 3.25 4.64 -3.41
CA THR A 56 3.87 3.49 -4.09
C THR A 56 5.03 2.87 -3.31
N PRO A 57 5.96 3.64 -2.69
CA PRO A 57 7.04 3.04 -1.90
C PRO A 57 6.52 2.21 -0.72
N ILE A 58 5.48 2.70 -0.03
CA ILE A 58 4.85 2.01 1.10
C ILE A 58 4.12 0.75 0.62
N TRP A 59 3.39 0.83 -0.49
CA TRP A 59 2.78 -0.32 -1.15
C TRP A 59 3.79 -1.39 -1.56
N ALA A 60 4.83 -0.99 -2.29
CA ALA A 60 5.87 -1.91 -2.75
C ALA A 60 6.56 -2.59 -1.57
N PHE A 61 6.87 -1.83 -0.51
CA PHE A 61 7.46 -2.36 0.71
C PHE A 61 6.55 -3.40 1.39
N ASN A 62 5.25 -3.11 1.56
CA ASN A 62 4.31 -4.03 2.19
C ASN A 62 4.12 -5.32 1.39
N THR A 63 3.91 -5.19 0.07
CA THR A 63 3.79 -6.34 -0.83
C THR A 63 5.04 -7.22 -0.79
N PHE A 64 6.23 -6.60 -0.79
CA PHE A 64 7.50 -7.33 -0.73
C PHE A 64 7.69 -8.04 0.62
N LEU A 65 7.37 -7.39 1.74
CA LEU A 65 7.45 -8.00 3.07
C LEU A 65 6.56 -9.25 3.16
N ILE A 66 5.31 -9.16 2.73
CA ILE A 66 4.38 -10.29 2.76
C ILE A 66 4.92 -11.43 1.91
N MET A 67 5.39 -11.12 0.68
CA MET A 67 6.00 -12.10 -0.21
C MET A 67 7.21 -12.81 0.42
N TYR A 68 8.05 -12.07 1.13
CA TYR A 68 9.23 -12.63 1.80
C TYR A 68 8.88 -13.58 2.95
N PHE A 69 7.85 -13.26 3.75
CA PHE A 69 7.52 -14.02 4.96
C PHE A 69 6.58 -15.23 4.71
N GLU A 70 5.62 -15.13 3.79
CA GLU A 70 4.51 -16.09 3.70
C GLU A 70 4.64 -17.17 2.61
N PHE A 71 5.36 -16.95 1.50
CA PHE A 71 5.24 -17.83 0.33
C PHE A 71 6.58 -18.20 -0.33
N ALA A 72 7.17 -19.33 0.09
CA ALA A 72 8.37 -19.90 -0.54
C ALA A 72 8.07 -20.98 -1.62
N ASP A 73 6.90 -21.63 -1.58
CA ASP A 73 6.64 -22.86 -2.36
C ASP A 73 5.45 -22.81 -3.35
N ASN A 74 4.84 -21.64 -3.57
CA ASN A 74 3.62 -21.51 -4.40
C ASN A 74 3.88 -20.91 -5.80
N ASN A 75 2.93 -21.11 -6.71
CA ASN A 75 2.95 -20.56 -8.07
C ASN A 75 3.08 -19.03 -8.06
N LEU A 76 4.10 -18.51 -8.74
CA LEU A 76 4.47 -17.09 -8.74
C LEU A 76 3.31 -16.16 -9.10
N ASP A 77 2.49 -16.52 -10.09
CA ASP A 77 1.35 -15.71 -10.56
C ASP A 77 0.28 -15.53 -9.46
N GLU A 78 0.01 -16.60 -8.72
CA GLU A 78 -0.99 -16.63 -7.64
C GLU A 78 -0.47 -15.91 -6.39
N VAL A 79 0.80 -16.17 -6.05
CA VAL A 79 1.50 -15.50 -4.94
C VAL A 79 1.54 -14.00 -5.16
N MET A 80 1.87 -13.55 -6.38
CA MET A 80 1.94 -12.12 -6.68
C MET A 80 0.56 -11.44 -6.60
N TYR A 81 -0.51 -12.12 -7.05
CA TYR A 81 -1.88 -11.61 -6.95
C TYR A 81 -2.31 -11.45 -5.49
N VAL A 82 -2.20 -12.52 -4.69
CA VAL A 82 -2.61 -12.51 -3.27
C VAL A 82 -1.80 -11.49 -2.47
N ASN A 83 -0.47 -11.47 -2.64
CA ASN A 83 0.39 -10.53 -1.92
C ASN A 83 0.12 -9.07 -2.31
N SER A 84 -0.24 -8.82 -3.57
CA SER A 84 -0.61 -7.46 -4.00
C SER A 84 -1.91 -7.01 -3.35
N ILE A 85 -2.89 -7.90 -3.18
CA ILE A 85 -4.15 -7.58 -2.48
C ILE A 85 -3.88 -7.27 -1.02
N VAL A 86 -3.15 -8.15 -0.32
CA VAL A 86 -2.86 -7.97 1.11
C VAL A 86 -1.99 -6.72 1.31
N GLY A 87 -0.95 -6.53 0.49
CA GLY A 87 -0.09 -5.35 0.50
C GLY A 87 -0.88 -4.06 0.26
N SER A 88 -1.79 -4.06 -0.72
CA SER A 88 -2.72 -2.94 -0.96
C SER A 88 -3.64 -2.65 0.22
N PHE A 89 -4.17 -3.67 0.88
CA PHE A 89 -5.01 -3.50 2.06
C PHE A 89 -4.23 -2.89 3.23
N VAL A 90 -3.05 -3.44 3.54
CA VAL A 90 -2.18 -2.94 4.61
C VAL A 90 -1.75 -1.50 4.34
N THR A 91 -1.32 -1.19 3.12
CA THR A 91 -0.95 0.18 2.75
C THR A 91 -2.12 1.14 2.90
N SER A 92 -3.32 0.73 2.49
CA SER A 92 -4.52 1.55 2.66
C SER A 92 -4.79 1.83 4.14
N LEU A 93 -4.65 0.85 5.03
CA LEU A 93 -4.79 1.06 6.48
C LEU A 93 -3.72 2.00 7.05
N VAL A 94 -2.47 1.81 6.65
CA VAL A 94 -1.32 2.61 7.11
C VAL A 94 -1.49 4.09 6.76
N PHE A 95 -2.06 4.40 5.59
CA PHE A 95 -2.38 5.78 5.23
C PHE A 95 -3.72 6.25 5.81
N ALA A 96 -4.75 5.40 5.85
CA ALA A 96 -6.08 5.78 6.29
C ALA A 96 -6.10 6.17 7.77
N LEU A 97 -5.41 5.45 8.64
CA LEU A 97 -5.40 5.73 10.08
C LEU A 97 -4.95 7.17 10.41
N PRO A 98 -3.74 7.61 10.03
CA PRO A 98 -3.33 9.00 10.29
C PRO A 98 -4.23 9.99 9.56
N THR A 99 -4.68 9.68 8.34
CA THR A 99 -5.54 10.59 7.58
C THR A 99 -6.91 10.81 8.25
N ILE A 100 -7.53 9.75 8.78
CA ILE A 100 -8.78 9.83 9.55
C ILE A 100 -8.57 10.64 10.83
N ILE A 101 -7.47 10.41 11.55
CA ILE A 101 -7.15 11.19 12.76
C ILE A 101 -6.99 12.67 12.39
N ALA A 102 -6.36 13.00 11.26
CA ALA A 102 -6.17 14.37 10.81
C ALA A 102 -7.48 15.09 10.47
N PHE A 103 -8.50 14.34 10.01
CA PHE A 103 -9.84 14.89 9.82
C PHE A 103 -10.54 15.23 11.13
N LEU A 104 -10.29 14.46 12.20
CA LEU A 104 -10.87 14.68 13.52
C LEU A 104 -10.11 15.75 14.31
N TYR A 105 -8.79 15.75 14.21
CA TYR A 105 -7.89 16.65 14.90
C TYR A 105 -6.82 17.15 13.93
N PRO A 106 -6.82 18.44 13.55
CA PRO A 106 -5.84 18.95 12.61
C PRO A 106 -4.43 18.91 13.25
N TYR A 107 -3.49 18.27 12.57
CA TYR A 107 -2.10 18.18 13.02
C TYR A 107 -1.15 18.25 11.81
N GLU A 108 0.12 18.55 12.08
CA GLU A 108 1.13 18.71 11.03
C GLU A 108 1.51 17.40 10.32
N VAL A 109 1.80 17.47 9.02
CA VAL A 109 2.21 16.31 8.19
C VAL A 109 3.35 15.48 8.79
N LYS A 110 4.27 16.11 9.55
CA LYS A 110 5.37 15.41 10.23
C LYS A 110 4.87 14.32 11.18
N TYR A 111 3.77 14.55 11.90
CA TYR A 111 3.20 13.56 12.80
C TYR A 111 2.51 12.43 12.03
N ALA A 112 1.99 12.72 10.83
CA ALA A 112 1.40 11.70 9.94
C ALA A 112 2.47 10.74 9.45
N VAL A 113 3.62 11.28 9.03
CA VAL A 113 4.78 10.51 8.61
C VAL A 113 5.31 9.65 9.76
N ILE A 114 5.42 10.20 10.97
CA ILE A 114 5.81 9.42 12.16
C ILE A 114 4.81 8.29 12.41
N ALA A 115 3.50 8.55 12.34
CA ALA A 115 2.48 7.53 12.51
C ALA A 115 2.59 6.42 11.45
N ILE A 116 2.82 6.77 10.17
CA ILE A 116 3.07 5.81 9.09
C ILE A 116 4.29 4.94 9.43
N ILE A 117 5.41 5.54 9.85
CA ILE A 117 6.63 4.79 10.22
C ILE A 117 6.35 3.83 11.38
N VAL A 118 5.64 4.28 12.42
CA VAL A 118 5.28 3.45 13.58
C VAL A 118 4.37 2.30 13.16
N LEU A 119 3.33 2.56 12.35
CA LEU A 119 2.42 1.52 11.85
C LEU A 119 3.16 0.49 11.00
N GLN A 120 4.09 0.93 10.14
CA GLN A 120 4.93 0.03 9.34
C GLN A 120 5.86 -0.82 10.20
N PHE A 121 6.44 -0.23 11.25
CA PHE A 121 7.26 -0.98 12.19
C PHE A 121 6.44 -2.03 12.96
N LEU A 122 5.23 -1.68 13.41
CA LEU A 122 4.32 -2.62 14.07
C LEU A 122 3.90 -3.76 13.13
N PHE A 123 3.62 -3.45 11.86
CA PHE A 123 3.30 -4.46 10.85
C PHE A 123 4.47 -5.43 10.63
N LEU A 124 5.69 -4.91 10.48
CA LEU A 124 6.90 -5.73 10.37
C LEU A 124 7.09 -6.65 11.58
N MET A 125 6.91 -6.12 12.80
CA MET A 125 7.02 -6.91 14.02
C MET A 125 5.95 -8.01 14.09
N ALA A 126 4.73 -7.74 13.64
CA ALA A 126 3.66 -8.72 13.56
C ALA A 126 4.02 -9.87 12.60
N LEU A 127 4.56 -9.57 11.42
CA LEU A 127 5.01 -10.59 10.46
C LEU A 127 6.15 -11.45 11.03
N ILE A 128 7.14 -10.83 11.71
CA ILE A 128 8.23 -11.57 12.35
C ILE A 128 7.71 -12.48 13.46
N TYR A 129 6.77 -11.99 14.27
CA TYR A 129 6.15 -12.77 15.34
C TYR A 129 5.37 -13.97 14.77
N ASP A 130 4.53 -13.75 13.76
CA ASP A 130 3.76 -14.79 13.11
C ASP A 130 4.67 -15.88 12.52
N LYS A 131 5.74 -15.48 11.81
CA LYS A 131 6.71 -16.44 11.26
C LYS A 131 7.38 -17.28 12.33
N LYS A 132 7.72 -16.70 13.49
CA LYS A 132 8.32 -17.42 14.62
C LYS A 132 7.35 -18.44 15.22
N VAL A 133 6.08 -18.07 15.37
CA VAL A 133 5.05 -18.98 15.91
C VAL A 133 4.81 -20.14 14.95
N SER A 134 4.61 -19.84 13.66
CA SER A 134 4.36 -20.84 12.61
C SER A 134 5.56 -21.79 12.42
N GLY A 135 6.79 -21.29 12.51
CA GLY A 135 8.01 -22.12 12.45
C GLY A 135 8.23 -23.02 13.67
N SER A 136 7.58 -22.74 14.81
CA SER A 136 7.65 -23.59 16.00
C SER A 136 6.68 -24.78 15.95
N GLN A 137 5.67 -24.76 15.06
CA GLN A 137 4.70 -25.86 14.91
C GLN A 137 5.17 -26.96 13.95
N THR A 138 6.30 -26.78 13.27
CA THR A 138 6.88 -27.76 12.33
C THR A 138 8.02 -28.59 12.93
N HIS A 139 8.20 -28.60 14.26
CA HIS A 139 9.18 -29.42 14.97
C HIS A 139 8.56 -30.36 16.01
#